data_AF-A0A0A2KWW8-F1
#
_entry.id   AF-A0A0A2KWW8-F1
#
_cell.length_a   1.000
_cell.length_b   1.000
_cell.length_c   1.000
_cell.angle_alpha   90.00
_cell.angle_beta   90.00
_cell.angle_gamma   90.00
#
_symmetry.space_group_name_H-M   'P 1'
#
loop_
_entity.id
_entity.type
_entity.pdbx_description
1 polymer ?
#
loop_
_entity_poly.entity_id
_entity_poly.type
_entity_poly.pdbx_seq_one_letter_code
_entity_poly.pdbx_strand_id
1 'polypeptide(L)'
;MSFYPQGWTHDRLLNASGKDLMALSDTQRTTLFDGLKATHGEDGFREIMQEMSRRYRARVEAAKSEETKQQERELLAPFIQTLNSVFRSPEPEDWGKWGFVVFRTTPYGGEHETQWAEFRRRWDTVIEEGLAPYRGSLTKVDRAIDLLEFQWVEQPELEGVDAAEVARRFNEMALPQGLATSACLMVTPASMESVLSSPLPSSAPRRKRQKIPFIVSVSQGMSAPRLPALLGLGDEDIAGAEFKGYLNVAVETALQEFYPIVALQMMDLHTLTTKFRHENDIWCSSDRWGVHHYEEL
;
A
#
# COMPACT_ATOMS: atom_id res chain seq x y z
N MET A 1 -49.01 7.01 28.08
CA MET A 1 -49.26 7.47 26.70
C MET A 1 -48.16 6.92 25.81
N SER A 2 -48.47 6.43 24.62
CA SER A 2 -47.43 5.99 23.68
C SER A 2 -46.69 7.22 23.15
N PHE A 3 -45.36 7.23 23.25
CA PHE A 3 -44.52 8.27 22.65
C PHE A 3 -44.23 7.99 21.16
N TYR A 4 -44.66 6.84 20.64
CA TYR A 4 -44.61 6.56 19.21
C TYR A 4 -45.68 7.37 18.47
N PRO A 5 -45.33 8.09 17.39
CA PRO A 5 -46.31 8.71 16.51
C PRO A 5 -47.29 7.69 15.94
N GLN A 6 -48.46 8.15 15.46
CA GLN A 6 -49.48 7.23 14.94
C GLN A 6 -48.92 6.37 13.80
N GLY A 7 -49.09 5.04 13.92
CA GLY A 7 -48.56 4.06 12.96
C GLY A 7 -47.06 3.75 13.14
N TRP A 8 -46.39 4.34 14.13
CA TRP A 8 -45.03 3.96 14.50
C TRP A 8 -45.04 2.90 15.60
N THR A 9 -44.14 1.94 15.46
CA THR A 9 -43.88 0.87 16.42
C THR A 9 -42.39 0.77 16.63
N HIS A 10 -41.97 0.04 17.67
CA HIS A 10 -40.55 -0.22 17.91
C HIS A 10 -39.88 -0.89 16.70
N ASP A 11 -40.53 -1.90 16.11
CA ASP A 11 -39.99 -2.57 14.92
C ASP A 11 -39.94 -1.64 13.70
N ARG A 12 -40.97 -0.81 13.48
CA ARG A 12 -40.95 0.20 12.41
C ARG A 12 -39.83 1.20 12.61
N LEU A 13 -39.56 1.61 13.84
CA LEU A 13 -38.44 2.50 14.16
C LEU A 13 -37.09 1.85 13.82
N LEU A 14 -36.86 0.60 14.27
CA LEU A 14 -35.64 -0.14 13.92
C LEU A 14 -35.49 -0.35 12.41
N ASN A 15 -36.61 -0.35 11.68
CA ASN A 15 -36.68 -0.54 10.24
C ASN A 15 -36.79 0.74 9.39
N ALA A 16 -36.89 1.91 10.02
CA ALA A 16 -37.06 3.18 9.33
C ALA A 16 -35.82 3.56 8.51
N SER A 17 -36.04 4.19 7.35
CA SER A 17 -35.00 4.90 6.61
C SER A 17 -34.84 6.34 7.13
N GLY A 18 -33.76 7.01 6.74
CA GLY A 18 -33.59 8.44 7.03
C GLY A 18 -34.75 9.30 6.49
N LYS A 19 -35.32 8.94 5.34
CA LYS A 19 -36.49 9.63 4.77
C LYS A 19 -37.75 9.44 5.63
N ASP A 20 -37.95 8.25 6.19
CA ASP A 20 -39.10 7.97 7.06
C ASP A 20 -39.03 8.78 8.36
N LEU A 21 -37.84 8.91 8.95
CA LEU A 21 -37.61 9.72 10.15
C LEU A 21 -37.74 11.23 9.88
N MET A 22 -37.35 11.68 8.68
CA MET A 22 -37.49 13.08 8.27
C MET A 22 -38.92 13.43 7.84
N ALA A 23 -39.76 12.44 7.51
CA ALA A 23 -41.18 12.65 7.26
C ALA A 23 -41.98 12.92 8.54
N LEU A 24 -41.43 12.58 9.71
CA LEU A 24 -41.98 13.02 11.00
C LEU A 24 -41.75 14.52 11.18
N SER A 25 -42.75 15.22 11.71
CA SER A 25 -42.53 16.61 12.16
C SER A 25 -41.49 16.65 13.27
N ASP A 26 -40.80 17.78 13.43
CA ASP A 26 -39.78 17.92 14.47
C ASP A 26 -40.33 17.64 15.87
N THR A 27 -41.57 18.07 16.15
CA THR A 27 -42.26 17.78 17.42
C THR A 27 -42.48 16.28 17.63
N GLN A 28 -42.90 15.54 16.59
CA GLN A 28 -43.10 14.09 16.66
C GLN A 28 -41.77 13.35 16.85
N ARG A 29 -40.72 13.82 16.18
CA ARG A 29 -39.37 13.24 16.27
C ARG A 29 -38.77 13.44 17.66
N THR A 30 -38.89 14.64 18.21
CA THR A 30 -38.46 14.96 19.57
C THR A 30 -39.23 14.15 20.60
N THR A 31 -40.56 14.09 20.48
CA THR A 31 -41.40 13.29 21.42
C THR A 31 -41.05 11.81 21.37
N LEU A 32 -40.77 11.26 20.18
CA LEU A 32 -40.34 9.88 20.00
C LEU A 32 -39.00 9.61 20.70
N PHE A 33 -37.98 10.44 20.46
CA PHE A 33 -36.64 10.23 21.04
C PHE A 33 -36.58 10.52 22.54
N ASP A 34 -37.24 11.58 23.01
CA ASP A 34 -37.35 11.88 24.44
C ASP A 34 -38.12 10.78 25.17
N GLY A 35 -39.18 10.25 24.56
CA GLY A 35 -39.93 9.12 25.09
C GLY A 35 -39.11 7.83 25.18
N LEU A 36 -38.29 7.53 24.16
CA LEU A 36 -37.36 6.40 24.20
C LEU A 36 -36.32 6.57 25.31
N LYS A 37 -35.73 7.77 25.43
CA LYS A 37 -34.72 8.07 26.45
C LYS A 37 -35.31 8.02 27.86
N ALA A 38 -36.54 8.52 28.06
CA ALA A 38 -37.24 8.47 29.33
C ALA A 38 -37.66 7.04 29.72
N THR A 39 -37.96 6.17 28.74
CA THR A 39 -38.43 4.79 29.00
C THR A 39 -37.28 3.80 29.16
N HIS A 40 -36.21 3.94 28.38
CA HIS A 40 -35.10 2.97 28.32
C HIS A 40 -33.80 3.49 28.96
N GLY A 41 -33.79 4.73 29.47
CA GLY A 41 -32.57 5.38 29.93
C GLY A 41 -31.63 5.75 28.79
N GLU A 42 -30.50 6.38 29.13
CA GLU A 42 -29.51 6.80 28.13
C GLU A 42 -28.84 5.61 27.44
N ASP A 43 -28.56 4.53 28.18
CA ASP A 43 -27.88 3.35 27.67
C ASP A 43 -28.80 2.53 26.75
N GLY A 44 -30.06 2.29 27.16
CA GLY A 44 -31.03 1.60 26.31
C GLY A 44 -31.37 2.42 25.04
N PHE A 45 -31.42 3.75 25.13
CA PHE A 45 -31.54 4.60 23.95
C PHE A 45 -30.34 4.41 22.99
N ARG A 46 -29.12 4.35 23.52
CA ARG A 46 -27.90 4.15 22.73
C ARG A 46 -27.92 2.79 22.01
N GLU A 47 -28.33 1.73 22.70
CA GLU A 47 -28.45 0.39 22.11
C GLU A 47 -29.46 0.37 20.96
N ILE A 48 -30.62 1.01 21.12
CA ILE A 48 -31.64 1.12 20.07
C ILE A 48 -31.10 1.86 18.84
N MET A 49 -30.35 2.95 19.05
CA MET A 49 -29.73 3.70 17.95
C MET A 49 -28.62 2.90 17.25
N GLN A 50 -27.83 2.13 18.01
CA GLN A 50 -26.83 1.22 17.44
C GLN A 50 -27.49 0.11 16.62
N GLU A 51 -28.59 -0.46 17.12
CA GLU A 51 -29.36 -1.49 16.41
C GLU A 51 -29.93 -0.95 15.10
N MET A 52 -30.56 0.22 15.14
CA MET A 52 -31.11 0.88 13.96
C MET A 52 -30.02 1.14 12.91
N SER A 53 -28.84 1.62 13.34
CA SER A 53 -27.67 1.82 12.48
C SER A 53 -27.17 0.50 11.88
N ARG A 54 -27.08 -0.57 12.68
CA ARG A 54 -26.66 -1.91 12.22
C ARG A 54 -27.60 -2.46 11.16
N ARG A 55 -28.91 -2.42 11.40
CA ARG A 55 -29.91 -2.92 10.44
C ARG A 55 -29.96 -2.07 9.18
N TYR A 56 -29.81 -0.75 9.30
CA TYR A 56 -29.69 0.14 8.15
C TYR A 56 -28.49 -0.23 7.28
N ARG A 57 -27.29 -0.39 7.88
CA ARG A 57 -26.08 -0.83 7.16
C ARG A 57 -26.29 -2.18 6.48
N ALA A 58 -26.89 -3.15 7.17
CA ALA A 58 -27.18 -4.46 6.61
C ALA A 58 -28.13 -4.39 5.41
N ARG A 59 -29.16 -3.53 5.45
CA ARG A 59 -30.07 -3.31 4.31
C ARG A 59 -29.38 -2.62 3.14
N VAL A 60 -28.59 -1.59 3.42
CA VAL A 60 -27.80 -0.91 2.39
C VAL A 60 -26.87 -1.91 1.72
N GLU A 61 -26.16 -2.73 2.48
CA GLU A 61 -25.28 -3.78 1.96
C GLU A 61 -26.04 -4.86 1.16
N ALA A 62 -27.21 -5.28 1.64
CA ALA A 62 -28.05 -6.23 0.92
C ALA A 62 -28.63 -5.65 -0.39
N ALA A 63 -28.89 -4.34 -0.42
CA ALA A 63 -29.44 -3.64 -1.57
C ALA A 63 -28.38 -3.21 -2.60
N LYS A 64 -27.09 -3.26 -2.27
CA LYS A 64 -26.00 -3.03 -3.23
C LYS A 64 -26.10 -4.07 -4.35
N SER A 65 -26.01 -3.60 -5.59
CA SER A 65 -25.89 -4.48 -6.75
C SER A 65 -24.59 -5.28 -6.65
N GLU A 66 -24.55 -6.44 -7.31
CA GLU A 66 -23.32 -7.24 -7.37
C GLU A 66 -22.19 -6.43 -8.04
N GLU A 67 -22.52 -5.57 -9.01
CA GLU A 67 -21.58 -4.64 -9.63
C GLU A 67 -20.98 -3.63 -8.62
N THR A 68 -21.78 -3.06 -7.72
CA THR A 68 -21.27 -2.17 -6.66
C THR A 68 -20.38 -2.92 -5.67
N LYS A 69 -20.78 -4.14 -5.27
CA LYS A 69 -19.94 -4.99 -4.40
C LYS A 69 -18.63 -5.37 -5.06
N GLN A 70 -18.67 -5.65 -6.36
CA GLN A 70 -17.49 -5.97 -7.15
C GLN A 70 -16.57 -4.75 -7.26
N GLN A 71 -17.09 -3.56 -7.57
CA GLN A 71 -16.30 -2.32 -7.57
C GLN A 71 -15.70 -2.02 -6.19
N GLU A 72 -16.44 -2.22 -5.10
CA GLU A 72 -15.90 -2.04 -3.75
C GLU A 72 -14.78 -3.05 -3.44
N ARG A 73 -14.92 -4.32 -3.86
CA ARG A 73 -13.85 -5.33 -3.73
C ARG A 73 -12.64 -4.98 -4.57
N GLU A 74 -12.82 -4.45 -5.78
CA GLU A 74 -11.71 -3.96 -6.62
C GLU A 74 -11.01 -2.75 -5.98
N LEU A 75 -11.76 -1.82 -5.38
CA LEU A 75 -11.19 -0.69 -4.64
C LEU A 75 -10.36 -1.11 -3.44
N LEU A 76 -10.65 -2.28 -2.86
CA LEU A 76 -9.85 -2.83 -1.77
C LEU A 76 -8.50 -3.38 -2.25
N ALA A 77 -8.35 -3.74 -3.53
CA ALA A 77 -7.10 -4.24 -4.11
C ALA A 77 -6.38 -3.14 -4.90
N PRO A 78 -5.53 -2.31 -4.25
CA PRO A 78 -4.99 -1.07 -4.83
C PRO A 78 -4.17 -1.28 -6.11
N PHE A 79 -3.58 -2.46 -6.31
CA PHE A 79 -2.81 -2.78 -7.50
C PHE A 79 -3.68 -2.95 -8.76
N ILE A 80 -4.98 -3.22 -8.66
CA ILE A 80 -5.85 -3.45 -9.84
C ILE A 80 -5.95 -2.21 -10.74
N GLN A 81 -6.18 -1.04 -10.14
CA GLN A 81 -6.23 0.21 -10.89
C GLN A 81 -4.89 0.54 -11.54
N THR A 82 -3.80 0.19 -10.85
CA THR A 82 -2.44 0.34 -11.37
C THR A 82 -2.25 -0.56 -12.59
N LEU A 83 -2.63 -1.83 -12.54
CA LEU A 83 -2.48 -2.74 -13.68
C LEU A 83 -3.35 -2.33 -14.87
N ASN A 84 -4.60 -1.89 -14.62
CA ASN A 84 -5.44 -1.33 -15.68
C ASN A 84 -4.72 -0.18 -16.42
N SER A 85 -4.03 0.67 -15.66
CA SER A 85 -3.32 1.84 -16.19
C SER A 85 -2.02 1.46 -16.88
N VAL A 86 -1.23 0.57 -16.27
CA VAL A 86 0.03 0.05 -16.81
C VAL A 86 -0.23 -0.61 -18.15
N PHE A 87 -1.15 -1.58 -18.22
CA PHE A 87 -1.44 -2.35 -19.43
C PHE A 87 -2.46 -1.68 -20.37
N ARG A 88 -3.03 -0.55 -19.95
CA ARG A 88 -4.07 0.19 -20.69
C ARG A 88 -5.28 -0.67 -21.07
N SER A 89 -5.59 -1.68 -20.26
CA SER A 89 -6.72 -2.59 -20.45
C SER A 89 -7.37 -2.94 -19.11
N PRO A 90 -8.70 -2.86 -19.01
CA PRO A 90 -9.43 -3.37 -17.85
C PRO A 90 -9.52 -4.90 -17.82
N GLU A 91 -9.21 -5.58 -18.91
CA GLU A 91 -9.35 -7.03 -19.03
C GLU A 91 -8.09 -7.74 -18.48
N PRO A 92 -8.23 -8.67 -17.52
CA PRO A 92 -7.08 -9.34 -16.89
C PRO A 92 -6.32 -10.29 -17.83
N GLU A 93 -6.91 -10.67 -18.96
CA GLU A 93 -6.27 -11.49 -20.00
C GLU A 93 -5.18 -10.72 -20.76
N ASP A 94 -5.33 -9.40 -20.87
CA ASP A 94 -4.37 -8.51 -21.54
C ASP A 94 -3.20 -8.14 -20.64
N TRP A 95 -3.27 -8.47 -19.35
CA TRP A 95 -2.22 -8.17 -18.40
C TRP A 95 -1.03 -9.12 -18.57
N GLY A 96 0.16 -8.52 -18.58
CA GLY A 96 1.43 -9.24 -18.50
C GLY A 96 1.91 -9.42 -17.07
N LYS A 97 3.09 -10.03 -16.96
CA LYS A 97 3.86 -10.09 -15.70
C LYS A 97 4.13 -8.68 -15.19
N TRP A 98 4.05 -8.50 -13.87
CA TRP A 98 4.27 -7.22 -13.21
C TRP A 98 4.97 -7.39 -11.86
N GLY A 99 5.61 -6.33 -11.38
CA GLY A 99 6.36 -6.35 -10.13
C GLY A 99 7.68 -5.60 -10.28
N PHE A 100 8.78 -6.19 -9.82
CA PHE A 100 10.08 -5.52 -9.82
C PHE A 100 11.19 -6.40 -10.35
N VAL A 101 12.18 -5.76 -10.97
CA VAL A 101 13.52 -6.35 -11.12
C VAL A 101 14.27 -6.14 -9.82
N VAL A 102 14.87 -7.20 -9.29
CA VAL A 102 15.56 -7.21 -7.99
C VAL A 102 17.00 -7.69 -8.18
N PHE A 103 17.97 -6.81 -7.93
CA PHE A 103 19.40 -7.12 -8.01
C PHE A 103 19.93 -7.59 -6.66
N ARG A 104 20.59 -8.75 -6.63
CA ARG A 104 21.34 -9.21 -5.46
C ARG A 104 22.77 -8.65 -5.52
N THR A 105 23.12 -7.76 -4.58
CA THR A 105 24.48 -7.22 -4.44
C THR A 105 25.19 -7.68 -3.17
N THR A 106 24.61 -8.67 -2.47
CA THR A 106 25.20 -9.30 -1.28
C THR A 106 26.32 -10.28 -1.65
N PRO A 107 27.19 -10.64 -0.70
CA PRO A 107 28.20 -11.68 -0.89
C PRO A 107 27.63 -13.02 -1.38
N TYR A 108 28.40 -13.72 -2.20
CA TYR A 108 28.06 -15.04 -2.73
C TYR A 108 28.87 -16.16 -2.07
N GLY A 109 28.28 -17.37 -2.06
CA GLY A 109 28.95 -18.59 -1.64
C GLY A 109 28.91 -18.88 -0.13
N GLY A 110 29.22 -20.13 0.22
CA GLY A 110 29.31 -20.58 1.62
C GLY A 110 28.05 -20.31 2.45
N GLU A 111 28.24 -19.69 3.60
CA GLU A 111 27.16 -19.31 4.53
C GLU A 111 26.21 -18.25 3.94
N HIS A 112 26.66 -17.44 2.99
CA HIS A 112 25.86 -16.37 2.38
C HIS A 112 24.73 -16.91 1.50
N GLU A 113 24.88 -18.09 0.89
CA GLU A 113 23.77 -18.73 0.17
C GLU A 113 22.67 -19.21 1.13
N THR A 114 23.05 -19.62 2.35
CA THR A 114 22.07 -20.00 3.37
C THR A 114 21.30 -18.77 3.86
N GLN A 115 22.02 -17.65 4.09
CA GLN A 115 21.41 -16.37 4.43
C GLN A 115 20.50 -15.86 3.30
N TRP A 116 20.93 -16.01 2.05
CA TRP A 116 20.14 -15.63 0.88
C TRP A 116 18.86 -16.44 0.74
N ALA A 117 18.93 -17.77 0.90
CA ALA A 117 17.76 -18.63 0.89
C ALA A 117 16.75 -18.26 1.99
N GLU A 118 17.23 -17.97 3.20
CA GLU A 118 16.39 -17.51 4.30
C GLU A 118 15.79 -16.12 4.04
N PHE A 119 16.57 -15.21 3.44
CA PHE A 119 16.09 -13.90 3.01
C PHE A 119 14.93 -14.05 2.02
N ARG A 120 15.09 -14.90 0.99
CA ARG A 120 14.05 -15.17 -0.01
C ARG A 120 12.78 -15.74 0.61
N ARG A 121 12.92 -16.72 1.51
CA ARG A 121 11.79 -17.30 2.25
C ARG A 121 11.01 -16.24 3.04
N ARG A 122 11.73 -15.36 3.73
CA ARG A 122 11.13 -14.26 4.50
C ARG A 122 10.49 -13.20 3.60
N TRP A 123 11.14 -12.84 2.50
CA TRP A 123 10.59 -11.95 1.47
C TRP A 123 9.24 -12.47 1.00
N ASP A 124 9.19 -13.73 0.56
CA ASP A 124 7.96 -14.36 0.05
C ASP A 124 6.87 -14.39 1.14
N THR A 125 7.25 -14.58 2.40
CA THR A 125 6.31 -14.54 3.54
C THR A 125 5.70 -13.15 3.71
N VAL A 126 6.50 -12.08 3.65
CA VAL A 126 6.01 -10.69 3.77
C VAL A 126 5.10 -10.33 2.61
N ILE A 127 5.48 -10.71 1.39
CA ILE A 127 4.67 -10.45 0.21
C ILE A 127 3.34 -11.19 0.30
N GLU A 128 3.35 -12.47 0.66
CA GLU A 128 2.11 -13.26 0.79
C GLU A 128 1.22 -12.75 1.93
N GLU A 129 1.78 -12.32 3.07
CA GLU A 129 1.02 -11.66 4.14
C GLU A 129 0.28 -10.41 3.63
N GLY A 130 0.91 -9.63 2.75
CA GLY A 130 0.31 -8.45 2.13
C GLY A 130 -0.78 -8.80 1.11
N LEU A 131 -0.70 -9.96 0.45
CA LEU A 131 -1.64 -10.37 -0.60
C LEU A 131 -2.80 -11.23 -0.09
N ALA A 132 -2.60 -11.95 1.02
CA ALA A 132 -3.57 -12.88 1.59
C ALA A 132 -4.98 -12.29 1.79
N PRO A 133 -5.17 -11.01 2.23
CA PRO A 133 -6.50 -10.43 2.37
C PRO A 133 -7.30 -10.30 1.06
N TYR A 134 -6.61 -10.35 -0.09
CA TYR A 134 -7.21 -10.13 -1.41
C TYR A 134 -7.49 -11.43 -2.17
N ARG A 135 -6.86 -12.54 -1.78
CA ARG A 135 -7.04 -13.83 -2.47
C ARG A 135 -8.49 -14.32 -2.35
N GLY A 136 -9.00 -14.86 -3.45
CA GLY A 136 -10.37 -15.37 -3.55
C GLY A 136 -11.46 -14.30 -3.49
N SER A 137 -11.09 -13.01 -3.48
CA SER A 137 -12.06 -11.92 -3.47
C SER A 137 -12.73 -11.74 -4.82
N LEU A 138 -11.95 -11.80 -5.91
CA LEU A 138 -12.37 -11.66 -7.30
C LEU A 138 -11.38 -12.40 -8.22
N THR A 139 -11.88 -13.03 -9.29
CA THR A 139 -11.03 -13.72 -10.29
C THR A 139 -9.98 -12.79 -10.89
N LYS A 140 -10.35 -11.51 -11.13
CA LYS A 140 -9.44 -10.48 -11.62
C LYS A 140 -8.29 -10.20 -10.64
N VAL A 141 -8.57 -10.22 -9.34
CA VAL A 141 -7.57 -10.03 -8.28
C VAL A 141 -6.64 -11.24 -8.19
N ASP A 142 -7.19 -12.44 -8.22
CA ASP A 142 -6.39 -13.67 -8.23
C ASP A 142 -5.47 -13.71 -9.45
N ARG A 143 -5.99 -13.32 -10.63
CA ARG A 143 -5.18 -13.22 -11.84
C ARG A 143 -4.05 -12.20 -11.74
N ALA A 144 -4.29 -11.03 -11.13
CA ALA A 144 -3.22 -10.09 -10.84
C ALA A 144 -2.14 -10.72 -9.94
N ILE A 145 -2.55 -11.41 -8.88
CA ILE A 145 -1.61 -12.06 -7.96
C ILE A 145 -0.81 -13.16 -8.68
N ASP A 146 -1.43 -13.94 -9.55
CA ASP A 146 -0.77 -15.00 -10.32
C ASP A 146 0.26 -14.45 -11.34
N LEU A 147 0.06 -13.20 -11.80
CA LEU A 147 0.97 -12.51 -12.71
C LEU A 147 2.10 -11.76 -12.00
N LEU A 148 2.08 -11.69 -10.67
CA LEU A 148 3.12 -11.04 -9.89
C LEU A 148 4.45 -11.77 -10.04
N GLU A 149 5.50 -11.04 -10.39
CA GLU A 149 6.84 -11.56 -10.56
C GLU A 149 7.90 -10.60 -10.00
N PHE A 150 8.84 -11.18 -9.27
CA PHE A 150 10.12 -10.53 -8.96
C PHE A 150 11.18 -11.16 -9.86
N GLN A 151 11.72 -10.38 -10.80
CA GLN A 151 12.78 -10.83 -11.69
C GLN A 151 14.13 -10.65 -10.98
N TRP A 152 14.65 -11.73 -10.41
CA TRP A 152 15.90 -11.71 -9.66
C TRP A 152 17.12 -11.74 -10.59
N VAL A 153 18.05 -10.81 -10.39
CA VAL A 153 19.34 -10.76 -11.08
C VAL A 153 20.42 -11.14 -10.08
N GLU A 154 20.89 -12.38 -10.18
CA GLU A 154 21.78 -13.04 -9.21
C GLU A 154 23.08 -13.47 -9.91
N GLN A 155 23.88 -12.48 -10.33
CA GLN A 155 25.17 -12.72 -10.96
C GLN A 155 26.29 -12.44 -9.95
N PRO A 156 27.30 -13.31 -9.79
CA PRO A 156 28.41 -13.07 -8.85
C PRO A 156 29.13 -11.74 -9.05
N GLU A 157 29.16 -11.23 -10.30
CA GLU A 157 29.73 -9.92 -10.64
C GLU A 157 28.98 -8.73 -10.01
N LEU A 158 27.80 -8.95 -9.45
CA LEU A 158 27.01 -7.92 -8.75
C LEU A 158 27.40 -7.78 -7.28
N GLU A 159 28.28 -8.64 -6.76
CA GLU A 159 28.74 -8.55 -5.38
C GLU A 159 29.40 -7.19 -5.08
N GLY A 160 28.86 -6.47 -4.09
CA GLY A 160 29.40 -5.18 -3.66
C GLY A 160 29.19 -4.03 -4.66
N VAL A 161 28.46 -4.26 -5.75
CA VAL A 161 28.14 -3.23 -6.74
C VAL A 161 27.25 -2.14 -6.13
N ASP A 162 27.52 -0.89 -6.50
CA ASP A 162 26.78 0.28 -6.03
C ASP A 162 25.46 0.52 -6.79
N ALA A 163 24.66 1.45 -6.29
CA ALA A 163 23.38 1.80 -6.89
C ALA A 163 23.51 2.39 -8.31
N ALA A 164 24.63 3.06 -8.64
CA ALA A 164 24.80 3.69 -9.94
C ALA A 164 24.98 2.64 -11.04
N GLU A 165 25.78 1.61 -10.78
CA GLU A 165 25.99 0.49 -11.70
C GLU A 165 24.74 -0.40 -11.79
N VAL A 166 24.00 -0.60 -10.69
CA VAL A 166 22.68 -1.27 -10.73
C VAL A 166 21.71 -0.51 -11.64
N ALA A 167 21.64 0.82 -11.52
CA ALA A 167 20.79 1.64 -12.39
C ALA A 167 21.20 1.52 -13.87
N ARG A 168 22.51 1.52 -14.16
CA ARG A 168 23.02 1.33 -15.52
C ARG A 168 22.59 -0.02 -16.10
N ARG A 169 22.79 -1.12 -15.34
CA ARG A 169 22.40 -2.46 -15.79
C ARG A 169 20.89 -2.57 -15.99
N PHE A 170 20.09 -2.01 -15.09
CA PHE A 170 18.63 -1.97 -15.22
C PHE A 170 18.19 -1.24 -16.51
N ASN A 171 18.83 -0.12 -16.84
CA ASN A 171 18.59 0.64 -18.08
C ASN A 171 18.88 -0.15 -19.37
N GLU A 172 19.78 -1.12 -19.30
CA GLU A 172 20.18 -1.94 -20.46
C GLU A 172 19.25 -3.16 -20.66
N MET A 173 18.35 -3.44 -19.71
CA MET A 173 17.46 -4.59 -19.78
C MET A 173 16.24 -4.31 -20.68
N ALA A 174 15.93 -5.25 -21.57
CA ALA A 174 14.65 -5.28 -22.27
C ALA A 174 13.60 -5.93 -21.37
N LEU A 175 12.75 -5.11 -20.74
CA LEU A 175 11.78 -5.56 -19.73
C LEU A 175 10.33 -5.57 -20.27
N PRO A 176 9.50 -6.54 -19.82
CA PRO A 176 8.06 -6.47 -20.00
C PRO A 176 7.48 -5.18 -19.41
N GLN A 177 6.35 -4.72 -19.95
CA GLN A 177 5.71 -3.46 -19.55
C GLN A 177 5.42 -3.35 -18.06
N GLY A 178 5.03 -4.43 -17.38
CA GLY A 178 4.80 -4.44 -15.92
C GLY A 178 6.06 -4.52 -15.06
N LEU A 179 7.25 -4.68 -15.66
CA LEU A 179 8.54 -4.67 -14.97
C LEU A 179 9.41 -3.47 -15.37
N ALA A 180 9.05 -2.76 -16.45
CA ALA A 180 9.71 -1.56 -16.94
C ALA A 180 9.30 -0.30 -16.13
N THR A 181 9.56 -0.34 -14.82
CA THR A 181 9.31 0.74 -13.87
C THR A 181 10.39 1.82 -13.90
N SER A 182 10.12 3.01 -13.34
CA SER A 182 11.14 4.07 -13.19
C SER A 182 12.20 3.80 -12.12
N ALA A 183 12.11 2.66 -11.43
CA ALA A 183 13.04 2.24 -10.40
C ALA A 183 13.07 0.72 -10.26
N CYS A 184 14.24 0.17 -9.93
CA CYS A 184 14.42 -1.25 -9.60
C CYS A 184 14.73 -1.42 -8.11
N LEU A 185 14.77 -2.67 -7.64
CA LEU A 185 15.13 -2.99 -6.26
C LEU A 185 16.55 -3.56 -6.21
N MET A 186 17.26 -3.25 -5.13
CA MET A 186 18.62 -3.71 -4.86
C MET A 186 18.68 -4.26 -3.44
N VAL A 187 19.19 -5.49 -3.31
CA VAL A 187 19.42 -6.14 -2.02
C VAL A 187 20.88 -5.93 -1.62
N THR A 188 21.11 -4.95 -0.76
CA THR A 188 22.39 -4.69 -0.11
C THR A 188 22.57 -5.55 1.14
N PRO A 189 23.80 -5.72 1.66
CA PRO A 189 24.03 -6.42 2.93
C PRO A 189 23.17 -5.88 4.09
N ALA A 190 23.02 -4.55 4.20
CA ALA A 190 22.18 -3.93 5.23
C ALA A 190 20.69 -4.26 5.07
N SER A 191 20.18 -4.26 3.83
CA SER A 191 18.77 -4.65 3.58
C SER A 191 18.54 -6.15 3.85
N MET A 192 19.52 -7.00 3.54
CA MET A 192 19.46 -8.43 3.84
C MET A 192 19.40 -8.66 5.35
N GLU A 193 20.29 -8.02 6.12
CA GLU A 193 20.28 -8.08 7.58
C GLU A 193 18.97 -7.54 8.17
N SER A 194 18.44 -6.45 7.62
CA SER A 194 17.16 -5.87 8.05
C SER A 194 16.00 -6.86 7.93
N VAL A 195 15.88 -7.56 6.80
CA VAL A 195 14.85 -8.59 6.59
C VAL A 195 15.06 -9.82 7.48
N LEU A 196 16.32 -10.26 7.64
CA LEU A 196 16.67 -11.43 8.46
C LEU A 196 16.51 -11.18 9.97
N SER A 197 16.73 -9.95 10.43
CA SER A 197 16.61 -9.58 11.84
C SER A 197 15.22 -9.06 12.24
N SER A 198 14.35 -8.80 11.26
CA SER A 198 12.99 -8.35 11.52
C SER A 198 12.14 -9.44 12.19
N PRO A 199 11.30 -9.09 13.19
CA PRO A 199 10.35 -10.02 13.78
C PRO A 199 9.17 -10.23 12.82
N LEU A 200 9.32 -11.23 11.94
CA LEU A 200 8.24 -11.76 11.10
C LEU A 200 7.62 -13.00 11.77
N PRO A 201 6.29 -13.24 11.68
CA PRO A 201 5.29 -12.43 10.98
C PRO A 201 5.07 -11.07 11.67
N SER A 202 4.56 -10.08 10.93
CA SER A 202 4.28 -8.73 11.45
C SER A 202 3.13 -8.75 12.47
N SER A 203 3.40 -9.28 13.67
CA SER A 203 2.44 -9.46 14.75
C SER A 203 2.03 -8.15 15.43
N ALA A 204 2.73 -7.05 15.13
CA ALA A 204 2.44 -5.71 15.63
C ALA A 204 2.15 -4.72 14.49
N PRO A 205 1.24 -3.75 14.69
CA PRO A 205 1.09 -2.63 13.77
C PRO A 205 2.42 -1.92 13.52
N ARG A 206 2.70 -1.56 12.26
CA ARG A 206 3.95 -0.90 11.82
C ARG A 206 4.44 0.21 12.76
N ARG A 207 3.51 1.05 13.22
CA ARG A 207 3.77 2.17 14.16
C ARG A 207 4.36 1.77 15.52
N LYS A 208 4.26 0.49 15.89
CA LYS A 208 4.76 -0.05 17.15
C LYS A 208 6.05 -0.86 16.96
N ARG A 209 6.55 -0.98 15.72
CA ARG A 209 7.75 -1.75 15.41
C ARG A 209 8.96 -0.82 15.43
N GLN A 210 10.00 -1.25 16.14
CA GLN A 210 11.31 -0.59 16.15
C GLN A 210 12.14 -0.93 14.91
N LYS A 211 11.86 -2.07 14.27
CA LYS A 211 12.58 -2.53 13.07
C LYS A 211 11.59 -2.83 11.96
N ILE A 212 11.76 -2.15 10.82
CA ILE A 212 10.95 -2.38 9.62
C ILE A 212 11.87 -3.00 8.56
N PRO A 213 11.49 -4.17 8.01
CA PRO A 213 12.27 -4.79 6.93
C PRO A 213 12.20 -3.89 5.70
N PHE A 214 13.36 -3.57 5.13
CA PHE A 214 13.45 -2.68 3.97
C PHE A 214 14.29 -3.29 2.85
N ILE A 215 14.11 -2.73 1.66
CA ILE A 215 14.91 -2.97 0.46
C ILE A 215 15.32 -1.62 -0.14
N VAL A 216 16.42 -1.57 -0.88
CA VAL A 216 16.85 -0.32 -1.53
C VAL A 216 16.16 -0.21 -2.89
N SER A 217 15.44 0.88 -3.13
CA SER A 217 14.96 1.24 -4.46
C SER A 217 15.98 2.14 -5.15
N VAL A 218 16.33 1.81 -6.38
CA VAL A 218 17.31 2.53 -7.20
C VAL A 218 16.60 3.15 -8.40
N SER A 219 16.73 4.46 -8.55
CA SER A 219 16.15 5.23 -9.66
C SER A 219 16.80 4.88 -10.98
N GLN A 220 15.99 4.71 -12.02
CA GLN A 220 16.46 4.58 -13.39
C GLN A 220 17.28 5.80 -13.85
N GLY A 221 16.94 6.99 -13.36
CA GLY A 221 17.59 8.25 -13.71
C GLY A 221 18.95 8.50 -13.06
N MET A 222 19.48 7.54 -12.29
CA MET A 222 20.79 7.67 -11.62
C MET A 222 21.97 7.66 -12.61
N SER A 223 21.75 7.25 -13.86
CA SER A 223 22.77 7.19 -14.91
C SER A 223 23.00 8.55 -15.60
N ALA A 224 23.57 9.52 -14.87
CA ALA A 224 24.38 10.58 -15.48
C ALA A 224 25.29 11.22 -14.41
N PRO A 225 26.64 11.21 -14.59
CA PRO A 225 27.46 12.24 -13.97
C PRO A 225 26.95 13.57 -14.50
N ARG A 226 26.31 14.38 -13.65
CA ARG A 226 26.00 15.76 -14.02
C ARG A 226 27.34 16.45 -14.28
N LEU A 227 27.58 16.83 -15.52
CA LEU A 227 28.72 17.67 -15.90
C LEU A 227 28.77 18.83 -14.89
N PRO A 228 29.95 19.20 -14.36
CA PRO A 228 30.08 20.40 -13.55
C PRO A 228 29.45 21.55 -14.32
N ALA A 229 28.70 22.43 -13.64
CA ALA A 229 28.10 23.62 -14.21
C ALA A 229 29.18 24.48 -14.90
N LEU A 230 29.48 24.18 -16.18
CA LEU A 230 30.54 24.80 -16.96
C LEU A 230 29.99 25.82 -17.95
N LEU A 231 28.73 26.23 -17.78
CA LEU A 231 28.11 27.31 -18.51
C LEU A 231 27.22 28.05 -17.51
N GLY A 232 27.72 29.18 -16.99
CA GLY A 232 27.11 29.97 -15.92
C GLY A 232 25.72 30.50 -16.24
N LEU A 233 24.72 29.63 -16.15
CA LEU A 233 23.30 29.91 -16.21
C LEU A 233 22.71 29.50 -14.86
N GLY A 234 22.59 30.49 -13.96
CA GLY A 234 21.71 30.53 -12.79
C GLY A 234 21.78 29.37 -11.79
N ASP A 235 21.97 29.69 -10.51
CA ASP A 235 21.51 28.85 -9.40
C ASP A 235 19.98 28.73 -9.45
N GLU A 236 19.45 27.96 -10.40
CA GLU A 236 18.12 27.39 -10.25
C GLU A 236 18.24 26.28 -9.20
N ASP A 237 17.56 26.42 -8.07
CA ASP A 237 17.33 25.35 -7.10
C ASP A 237 16.68 24.15 -7.82
N ILE A 238 17.50 23.28 -8.41
CA ILE A 238 17.01 22.06 -9.07
C ILE A 238 16.45 21.16 -7.97
N ALA A 239 15.12 21.05 -7.90
CA ALA A 239 14.46 20.14 -6.99
C ALA A 239 15.09 18.73 -7.08
N GLY A 240 15.56 18.21 -5.94
CA GLY A 240 16.23 16.91 -5.87
C GLY A 240 17.73 16.92 -6.21
N ALA A 241 18.42 18.08 -6.22
CA ALA A 241 19.87 18.17 -6.41
C ALA A 241 20.68 17.31 -5.42
N GLU A 242 20.17 17.14 -4.19
CA GLU A 242 20.78 16.34 -3.13
C GLU A 242 20.33 14.86 -3.14
N PHE A 243 19.42 14.48 -4.04
CA PHE A 243 18.93 13.10 -4.11
C PHE A 243 19.99 12.19 -4.72
N LYS A 244 20.50 11.29 -3.89
CA LYS A 244 21.53 10.29 -4.23
C LYS A 244 21.13 9.25 -5.28
N GLY A 245 19.89 9.28 -5.77
CA GLY A 245 19.41 8.33 -6.79
C GLY A 245 18.79 7.04 -6.22
N TYR A 246 18.78 6.84 -4.90
CA TYR A 246 18.20 5.67 -4.25
C TYR A 246 17.61 5.98 -2.87
N LEU A 247 16.68 5.15 -2.40
CA LEU A 247 16.06 5.25 -1.06
C LEU A 247 15.69 3.87 -0.49
N ASN A 248 15.58 3.77 0.83
CA ASN A 248 15.09 2.55 1.47
C ASN A 248 13.56 2.51 1.44
N VAL A 249 12.98 1.39 1.03
CA VAL A 249 11.54 1.15 0.90
C VAL A 249 11.16 -0.03 1.78
N ALA A 250 10.10 0.10 2.56
CA ALA A 250 9.57 -1.00 3.36
C ALA A 250 9.07 -2.13 2.46
N VAL A 251 9.50 -3.37 2.72
CA VAL A 251 9.13 -4.53 1.89
C VAL A 251 7.62 -4.73 1.88
N GLU A 252 6.96 -4.50 3.02
CA GLU A 252 5.51 -4.68 3.19
C GLU A 252 4.66 -3.72 2.34
N THR A 253 5.20 -2.59 1.88
CA THR A 253 4.46 -1.61 1.05
C THR A 253 4.97 -1.51 -0.38
N ALA A 254 5.98 -2.32 -0.74
CA ALA A 254 6.59 -2.32 -2.06
C ALA A 254 5.56 -2.54 -3.18
N LEU A 255 4.61 -3.46 -3.02
CA LEU A 255 3.62 -3.75 -4.06
C LEU A 255 2.39 -2.85 -4.02
N GLN A 256 1.87 -2.55 -2.84
CA GLN A 256 0.57 -1.88 -2.71
C GLN A 256 0.67 -0.36 -2.87
N GLU A 257 1.77 0.24 -2.41
CA GLU A 257 1.95 1.70 -2.41
C GLU A 257 3.11 2.14 -3.30
N PHE A 258 4.23 1.41 -3.29
CA PHE A 258 5.43 1.84 -4.03
C PHE A 258 5.35 1.53 -5.53
N TYR A 259 4.93 0.32 -5.91
CA TYR A 259 4.82 -0.09 -7.31
C TYR A 259 3.96 0.87 -8.15
N PRO A 260 2.77 1.32 -7.72
CA PRO A 260 2.00 2.33 -8.46
C PRO A 260 2.78 3.62 -8.76
N ILE A 261 3.58 4.09 -7.79
CA ILE A 261 4.37 5.32 -7.94
C ILE A 261 5.38 5.16 -9.07
N VAL A 262 6.12 4.05 -9.09
CA VAL A 262 7.21 3.84 -10.05
C VAL A 262 6.74 3.28 -11.40
N ALA A 263 5.65 2.52 -11.43
CA ALA A 263 5.10 1.95 -12.65
C ALA A 263 4.33 2.99 -13.47
N LEU A 264 3.62 3.91 -12.80
CA LEU A 264 2.86 4.97 -13.46
C LEU A 264 3.59 6.32 -13.45
N GLN A 265 4.79 6.38 -12.87
CA GLN A 265 5.57 7.62 -12.71
C GLN A 265 4.74 8.75 -12.07
N MET A 266 3.94 8.41 -11.05
CA MET A 266 3.04 9.37 -10.41
C MET A 266 3.79 10.50 -9.70
N MET A 267 5.03 10.22 -9.28
CA MET A 267 5.88 11.11 -8.52
C MET A 267 7.34 10.66 -8.65
N ASP A 268 8.25 11.63 -8.64
CA ASP A 268 9.68 11.34 -8.65
C ASP A 268 10.16 10.81 -7.29
N LEU A 269 11.14 9.90 -7.31
CA LEU A 269 11.69 9.32 -6.09
C LEU A 269 12.28 10.36 -5.12
N HIS A 270 12.84 11.46 -5.64
CA HIS A 270 13.38 12.53 -4.80
C HIS A 270 12.28 13.23 -3.97
N THR A 271 11.04 13.25 -4.46
CA THR A 271 9.90 13.82 -3.72
C THR A 271 9.55 12.95 -2.51
N LEU A 272 9.73 11.63 -2.61
CA LEU A 272 9.52 10.69 -1.51
C LEU A 272 10.52 10.87 -0.37
N THR A 273 11.73 11.34 -0.70
CA THR A 273 12.80 11.56 0.28
C THR A 273 12.77 12.95 0.92
N THR A 274 11.85 13.84 0.54
CA THR A 274 11.77 15.21 1.09
C THR A 274 11.62 15.26 2.62
N LYS A 275 11.07 14.21 3.22
CA LYS A 275 10.89 14.09 4.66
C LYS A 275 12.02 13.32 5.35
N PHE A 276 12.97 12.77 4.61
CA PHE A 276 14.06 11.98 5.19
C PHE A 276 14.98 12.90 6.00
N ARG A 277 15.36 12.44 7.18
CA ARG A 277 16.31 13.10 8.10
C ARG A 277 17.65 12.38 8.09
N HIS A 278 17.62 11.07 7.90
CA HIS A 278 18.81 10.23 7.81
C HIS A 278 18.80 9.38 6.54
N GLU A 279 19.99 8.97 6.11
CA GLU A 279 20.17 8.07 4.96
C GLU A 279 19.56 6.68 5.18
N ASN A 280 19.36 6.30 6.45
CA ASN A 280 18.76 5.06 6.89
C ASN A 280 17.24 5.14 7.06
N ASP A 281 16.64 6.31 6.81
CA ASP A 281 15.18 6.44 6.85
C ASP A 281 14.53 5.55 5.80
N ILE A 282 13.38 4.99 6.16
CA ILE A 282 12.67 4.01 5.34
C ILE A 282 11.35 4.61 4.90
N TRP A 283 11.15 4.75 3.59
CA TRP A 283 9.87 5.08 3.03
C TRP A 283 8.90 3.92 3.24
N CYS A 284 7.74 4.24 3.80
CA CYS A 284 6.75 3.28 4.28
C CYS A 284 5.39 3.49 3.60
N SER A 285 4.96 4.73 3.39
CA SER A 285 3.62 5.02 2.85
C SER A 285 3.58 6.40 2.20
N SER A 286 2.54 6.65 1.41
CA SER A 286 2.19 7.98 0.91
C SER A 286 1.46 8.85 1.96
N ASP A 287 1.03 8.28 3.09
CA ASP A 287 0.27 9.00 4.12
C ASP A 287 1.14 9.96 4.97
N ARG A 288 0.50 10.68 5.92
CA ARG A 288 1.20 11.66 6.79
C ARG A 288 2.32 11.03 7.63
N TRP A 289 2.38 9.71 7.75
CA TRP A 289 3.37 8.92 8.50
C TRP A 289 4.24 8.07 7.58
N GLY A 290 4.38 8.52 6.33
CA GLY A 290 5.00 7.80 5.23
C GLY A 290 6.49 7.49 5.33
N VAL A 291 7.18 7.97 6.37
CA VAL A 291 8.61 7.73 6.59
C VAL A 291 8.82 7.21 8.00
N HIS A 292 9.49 6.07 8.11
CA HIS A 292 10.01 5.58 9.37
C HIS A 292 11.43 6.12 9.54
N HIS A 293 11.59 6.99 10.54
CA HIS A 293 12.88 7.59 10.85
C HIS A 293 13.76 6.58 11.57
N TYR A 294 15.02 6.52 11.19
CA TYR A 294 16.02 5.78 11.94
C TYR A 294 16.25 6.47 13.30
N GLU A 295 16.06 5.73 14.39
CA GLU A 295 16.41 6.19 15.74
C GLU A 295 17.74 5.54 16.14
N GLU A 296 18.77 6.37 16.31
CA GLU A 296 20.05 5.95 16.86
C GLU A 296 19.85 5.74 18.38
N LEU A 297 20.00 4.50 18.85
CA LEU A 297 19.90 4.13 20.27
C LEU A 297 21.22 4.40 21.01
#